data_AF-A0A2V7KL45-F1
#
_entry.id   AF-A0A2V7KL45-F1
#
_cell.length_a   1.000
_cell.length_b   1.000
_cell.length_c   1.000
_cell.angle_alpha   90.00
_cell.angle_beta   90.00
_cell.angle_gamma   90.00
#
_symmetry.space_group_name_H-M   'P 1'
#
loop_
_entity.id
_entity.type
_entity.pdbx_description
1 polymer ?
#
loop_
_entity_poly.entity_id
_entity_poly.type
_entity_poly.pdbx_seq_one_letter_code
_entity_poly.pdbx_strand_id
1 'polypeptide(L)'
;AVQVAGVAPYHVGMVVGWPPYGYSYGDGGVWHPNVTTTSVVTGQWYFVEEYFKYPTTPGGSDGVIRWWVNGTLNGDFRNVVYPADLGFEQFEFPFTHQATPLAQSYVYVDHTHLSGRP
;
A
#
# COMPACT_ATOMS: atom_id res chain seq x y z
N ALA A 1 -4.39 1.32 -0.46
CA ALA A 1 -5.56 0.46 -0.77
C ALA A 1 -5.06 -0.93 -1.12
N VAL A 2 -5.56 -1.98 -0.46
CA VAL A 2 -5.23 -3.36 -0.81
C VAL A 2 -6.10 -3.75 -2.01
N GLN A 3 -5.55 -3.63 -3.21
CA GLN A 3 -6.26 -3.97 -4.44
C GLN A 3 -6.02 -5.45 -4.75
N VAL A 4 -7.07 -6.26 -4.71
CA VAL A 4 -6.97 -7.71 -4.98
C VAL A 4 -7.86 -8.05 -6.16
N ALA A 5 -7.38 -7.72 -7.37
CA ALA A 5 -7.90 -8.30 -8.60
C ALA A 5 -6.80 -9.19 -9.19
N GLY A 6 -6.94 -10.51 -9.09
CA GLY A 6 -5.94 -11.46 -9.58
C GLY A 6 -6.33 -12.93 -9.36
N VAL A 7 -5.58 -13.84 -9.97
CA VAL A 7 -5.63 -15.27 -9.62
C VAL A 7 -4.68 -15.48 -8.45
N ALA A 8 -5.13 -16.11 -7.38
CA ALA A 8 -4.29 -16.43 -6.23
C ALA A 8 -3.00 -17.18 -6.67
N PRO A 9 -1.87 -16.99 -5.96
CA PRO A 9 -1.72 -16.21 -4.73
C PRO A 9 -1.69 -14.70 -4.95
N TYR A 10 -2.25 -13.96 -3.99
CA TYR A 10 -2.22 -12.51 -3.97
C TYR A 10 -0.95 -12.00 -3.31
N HIS A 11 -0.73 -10.69 -3.37
CA HIS A 11 0.33 -10.00 -2.62
C HIS A 11 -0.12 -8.60 -2.23
N VAL A 12 0.56 -8.00 -1.26
CA VAL A 12 0.31 -6.63 -0.82
C VAL A 12 1.14 -5.68 -1.68
N GLY A 13 0.48 -4.69 -2.29
CA GLY A 13 1.10 -3.57 -2.99
C GLY A 13 0.66 -2.22 -2.40
N MET A 14 1.34 -1.15 -2.80
CA MET A 14 1.09 0.21 -2.29
C MET A 14 0.60 1.15 -3.37
N VAL A 15 -0.21 2.14 -3.00
CA VAL A 15 -0.69 3.21 -3.89
C VAL A 15 -0.57 4.52 -3.13
N VAL A 16 0.03 5.54 -3.75
CA VAL A 16 0.30 6.86 -3.14
C VAL A 16 -0.58 7.98 -3.70
N GLY A 17 -1.71 7.64 -4.34
CA GLY A 17 -2.68 8.62 -4.82
C GLY A 17 -3.99 7.99 -5.30
N TRP A 18 -5.08 8.76 -5.28
CA TRP A 18 -6.37 8.34 -5.83
C TRP A 18 -6.36 8.46 -7.36
N PRO A 19 -6.78 7.42 -8.12
CA PRO A 19 -7.03 7.56 -9.56
C PRO A 19 -8.11 8.63 -9.83
N PRO A 20 -7.99 9.46 -10.88
CA PRO A 20 -6.98 9.43 -11.95
C PRO A 20 -5.70 10.24 -11.66
N TYR A 21 -5.53 10.79 -10.46
CA TYR A 21 -4.46 11.76 -10.15
C TYR A 21 -3.16 11.12 -9.63
N GLY A 22 -3.07 9.79 -9.60
CA GLY A 22 -1.91 9.04 -9.07
C GLY A 22 -0.72 9.03 -10.02
N TYR A 23 0.17 10.01 -9.88
CA TYR A 23 1.42 10.15 -10.63
C TYR A 23 2.25 8.86 -10.57
N SER A 24 2.32 8.16 -11.70
CA SER A 24 2.67 6.74 -11.81
C SER A 24 4.16 6.43 -11.56
N TYR A 25 4.43 5.26 -10.95
CA TYR A 25 5.19 4.16 -11.58
C TYR A 25 4.79 2.79 -10.96
N GLY A 26 4.36 1.86 -11.82
CA GLY A 26 3.78 0.54 -11.51
C GLY A 26 2.44 0.30 -12.23
N ASP A 27 2.07 -0.96 -12.52
CA ASP A 27 0.88 -1.34 -13.32
C ASP A 27 -0.40 -0.66 -12.78
N GLY A 28 -0.95 0.29 -13.54
CA GLY A 28 -2.12 1.06 -13.10
C GLY A 28 -1.93 1.98 -11.88
N GLY A 29 -0.69 2.29 -11.48
CA GLY A 29 -0.37 3.15 -10.32
C GLY A 29 -0.11 2.40 -9.02
N VAL A 30 -0.06 1.06 -9.05
CA VAL A 30 0.27 0.21 -7.91
C VAL A 30 1.77 -0.08 -7.86
N TRP A 31 2.41 0.25 -6.74
CA TRP A 31 3.77 -0.16 -6.42
C TRP A 31 3.77 -1.62 -5.96
N HIS A 32 4.36 -2.49 -6.78
CA HIS A 32 4.52 -3.90 -6.46
C HIS A 32 5.78 -4.15 -5.61
N PRO A 33 5.85 -5.28 -4.88
CA PRO A 33 7.04 -5.64 -4.11
C PRO A 33 8.29 -5.69 -5.00
N ASN A 34 9.38 -5.06 -4.55
CA ASN A 34 10.69 -5.06 -5.25
C ASN A 34 11.80 -5.76 -4.46
N VAL A 35 11.51 -6.30 -3.26
CA VAL A 35 12.45 -7.05 -2.44
C VAL A 35 12.06 -8.53 -2.36
N THR A 36 10.88 -8.81 -1.81
CA THR A 36 10.31 -10.16 -1.67
C THR A 36 8.83 -10.10 -2.00
N THR A 37 8.26 -11.15 -2.58
CA THR A 37 6.80 -11.25 -2.79
C THR A 37 6.22 -12.29 -1.85
N THR A 38 5.67 -11.86 -0.71
CA THR A 38 4.97 -12.76 0.20
C THR A 38 3.61 -13.12 -0.37
N SER A 39 3.38 -14.43 -0.52
CA SER A 39 2.09 -14.99 -0.95
C SER A 39 1.01 -14.77 0.12
N VAL A 40 -0.12 -14.21 -0.31
CA VAL A 40 -1.33 -13.98 0.48
C VAL A 40 -2.47 -14.83 -0.06
N VAL A 41 -3.13 -15.56 0.83
CA VAL A 41 -4.32 -16.37 0.52
C VAL A 41 -5.46 -16.01 1.47
N THR A 42 -6.70 -16.24 1.03
CA THR A 42 -7.90 -15.95 1.84
C THR A 42 -7.98 -16.86 3.06
N GLY A 43 -8.57 -16.37 4.15
CA GLY A 43 -8.83 -17.16 5.37
C GLY A 43 -7.62 -17.26 6.31
N GLN A 44 -6.56 -16.50 6.08
CA GLN A 44 -5.40 -16.39 6.96
C GLN A 44 -5.20 -14.95 7.44
N TRP A 45 -4.67 -14.81 8.66
CA TRP A 45 -4.24 -13.52 9.20
C TRP A 45 -2.82 -13.20 8.73
N TYR A 46 -2.60 -11.95 8.35
CA TYR A 46 -1.29 -11.42 8.01
C TYR A 46 -1.06 -10.14 8.79
N PHE A 47 0.12 -10.01 9.38
CA PHE A 47 0.57 -8.75 9.95
C PHE A 47 1.20 -7.91 8.85
N VAL A 48 0.59 -6.77 8.53
CA VAL A 48 1.09 -5.85 7.51
C VAL A 48 1.61 -4.59 8.20
N GLU A 49 2.86 -4.25 7.91
CA GLU A 49 3.49 -3.02 8.38
C GLU A 49 3.75 -2.13 7.19
N GLU A 50 3.39 -0.85 7.31
CA GLU A 50 3.58 0.16 6.27
C GLU A 50 4.38 1.33 6.85
N TYR A 51 5.34 1.83 6.07
CA TYR A 51 6.14 2.98 6.40
C TYR A 51 6.17 3.95 5.23
N PHE A 52 5.77 5.19 5.51
CA PHE A 52 5.78 6.29 4.56
C PHE A 52 6.63 7.42 5.12
N LYS A 53 7.49 7.99 4.28
CA LYS A 53 8.24 9.22 4.56
C LYS A 53 8.04 10.17 3.40
N TYR A 54 7.47 11.34 3.69
CA TYR A 54 7.40 12.41 2.70
C TYR A 54 8.80 12.96 2.36
N PRO A 55 8.98 13.53 1.16
CA PRO A 55 10.22 14.19 0.79
C PRO A 55 10.51 15.38 1.72
N THR A 56 11.79 15.68 1.94
CA THR A 56 12.21 16.79 2.82
C THR A 56 11.95 18.17 2.22
N THR A 57 11.73 18.24 0.90
CA THR A 57 11.40 19.46 0.17
C THR A 57 10.19 19.22 -0.73
N PRO A 58 9.27 20.18 -0.91
CA PRO A 58 8.16 20.06 -1.86
C PRO A 58 8.64 19.70 -3.27
N GLY A 59 8.10 18.62 -3.84
CA GLY A 59 8.53 18.09 -5.15
C GLY A 59 9.86 17.34 -5.15
N GLY A 60 10.46 17.12 -3.97
CA GLY A 60 11.67 16.31 -3.80
C GLY A 60 11.42 14.82 -4.07
N SER A 61 12.49 14.08 -4.33
CA SER A 61 12.44 12.65 -4.63
C SER A 61 13.07 11.79 -3.53
N ASP A 62 13.25 12.31 -2.30
CA ASP A 62 13.86 11.57 -1.18
C ASP A 62 12.79 10.93 -0.25
N GLY A 63 11.56 10.79 -0.74
CA GLY A 63 10.49 10.08 -0.07
C GLY A 63 10.72 8.58 -0.03
N VAL A 64 10.11 7.91 0.95
CA VAL A 64 10.27 6.47 1.17
C VAL A 64 8.91 5.80 1.28
N ILE A 65 8.75 4.67 0.59
CA ILE A 65 7.69 3.69 0.82
C ILE A 65 8.37 2.37 1.19
N ARG A 66 8.00 1.80 2.34
CA ARG A 66 8.36 0.44 2.72
C ARG A 66 7.16 -0.30 3.27
N TRP A 67 7.14 -1.61 3.06
CA TRP A 67 6.19 -2.47 3.74
C TRP A 67 6.70 -3.88 3.97
N TRP A 68 6.15 -4.49 5.01
CA TRP A 68 6.45 -5.84 5.43
C TRP A 68 5.16 -6.65 5.54
N VAL A 69 5.28 -7.95 5.25
CA VAL A 69 4.21 -8.93 5.48
C VAL A 69 4.78 -10.01 6.38
N ASN A 70 4.20 -10.18 7.57
CA ASN A 70 4.69 -11.05 8.64
C ASN A 70 6.19 -10.78 8.95
N GLY A 71 6.56 -9.50 9.08
CA GLY A 71 7.93 -9.06 9.32
C GLY A 71 8.91 -9.23 8.15
N THR A 72 8.48 -9.79 7.01
CA THR A 72 9.33 -9.94 5.81
C THR A 72 9.22 -8.71 4.91
N LEU A 73 10.35 -8.05 4.63
CA LEU A 73 10.39 -6.87 3.77
C LEU A 73 9.96 -7.22 2.35
N ASN A 74 8.87 -6.59 1.88
CA ASN A 74 8.31 -6.83 0.55
C ASN A 74 8.67 -5.69 -0.41
N GLY A 75 8.46 -4.45 0.03
CA GLY A 75 8.78 -3.26 -0.76
C GLY A 75 9.72 -2.31 -0.05
N ASP A 76 10.64 -1.73 -0.81
CA ASP A 76 11.63 -0.76 -0.37
C ASP A 76 11.99 0.21 -1.50
N PHE A 77 11.26 1.32 -1.53
CA PHE A 77 11.45 2.41 -2.49
C PHE A 77 11.94 3.64 -1.73
N ARG A 78 13.08 4.19 -2.15
CA ARG A 78 13.75 5.33 -1.47
C ARG A 78 13.81 6.61 -2.29
N ASN A 79 13.33 6.55 -3.53
CA ASN A 79 13.34 7.68 -4.46
C ASN A 79 11.90 8.10 -4.83
N VAL A 80 11.02 8.15 -3.84
CA VAL A 80 9.58 8.37 -4.06
C VAL A 80 9.31 9.86 -4.10
N VAL A 81 8.63 10.30 -5.17
CA VAL A 81 8.05 11.64 -5.26
C VAL A 81 6.61 11.56 -4.79
N TYR A 82 6.28 12.32 -3.75
CA TYR A 82 4.91 12.47 -3.26
C TYR A 82 4.26 13.71 -3.87
N PRO A 83 2.91 13.79 -3.89
CA PRO A 83 2.23 15.04 -4.21
C PRO A 83 2.70 16.18 -3.29
N ALA A 84 2.72 17.40 -3.81
CA ALA A 84 3.08 18.60 -3.06
C ALA A 84 1.90 19.06 -2.17
N ASP A 85 1.54 18.26 -1.17
CA ASP A 85 0.45 18.48 -0.23
C ASP A 85 0.95 18.64 1.23
N LEU A 86 0.02 18.65 2.18
CA LEU A 86 0.31 18.84 3.61
C LEU A 86 0.93 17.61 4.29
N GLY A 87 1.17 16.53 3.55
CA GLY A 87 1.66 15.28 4.12
C GLY A 87 0.54 14.33 4.50
N PHE A 88 0.78 13.59 5.58
CA PHE A 88 -0.18 12.61 6.09
C PHE A 88 -1.36 13.31 6.79
N GLU A 89 -2.55 13.25 6.19
CA GLU A 89 -3.79 13.84 6.74
C GLU A 89 -4.71 12.80 7.39
N GLN A 90 -4.85 11.62 6.76
CA GLN A 90 -5.81 10.61 7.18
C GLN A 90 -5.33 9.17 6.92
N PHE A 91 -5.85 8.26 7.73
CA PHE A 91 -5.71 6.81 7.54
C PHE A 91 -7.08 6.17 7.45
N GLU A 92 -7.29 5.41 6.38
CA GLU A 92 -8.58 4.79 6.08
C GLU A 92 -8.39 3.34 5.63
N PHE A 93 -9.41 2.52 5.88
CA PHE A 93 -9.54 1.19 5.31
C PHE A 93 -10.64 1.17 4.23
N PRO A 94 -10.33 1.59 2.99
CA PRO A 94 -11.29 1.51 1.89
C PRO A 94 -11.33 0.07 1.37
N PHE A 95 -12.21 -0.77 1.92
CA PHE A 95 -12.47 -2.11 1.40
C PHE A 95 -13.39 -2.05 0.19
N THR A 96 -12.89 -1.53 -0.92
CA THR A 96 -13.59 -1.52 -2.20
C THR A 96 -13.32 -2.82 -2.94
N HIS A 97 -14.36 -3.61 -3.17
CA HIS A 97 -14.27 -4.77 -4.07
C HIS A 97 -14.48 -4.31 -5.52
N GLN A 98 -13.44 -4.41 -6.35
CA GLN A 98 -13.47 -3.97 -7.75
C GLN A 98 -13.51 -5.14 -8.77
N ALA A 99 -13.72 -6.38 -8.32
CA ALA A 99 -13.75 -7.56 -9.18
C ALA A 99 -15.16 -8.10 -9.44
N THR A 100 -15.38 -8.64 -10.65
CA THR A 100 -16.65 -9.27 -11.08
C THR A 100 -16.46 -10.79 -11.18
N PRO A 101 -17.39 -11.63 -10.70
CA PRO A 101 -18.68 -11.30 -10.09
C PRO A 101 -18.56 -10.80 -8.65
N LEU A 102 -19.49 -9.91 -8.27
CA LEU A 102 -19.60 -9.40 -6.90
C LEU A 102 -20.24 -10.47 -6.00
N ALA A 103 -19.43 -11.41 -5.52
CA ALA A 103 -19.82 -12.27 -4.42
C ALA A 103 -19.65 -11.52 -3.09
N GLN A 104 -20.54 -11.79 -2.14
CA GLN A 104 -20.35 -11.28 -0.78
C GLN A 104 -19.04 -11.84 -0.22
N SER A 105 -18.19 -10.93 0.24
CA SER A 105 -16.90 -11.25 0.86
C SER A 105 -16.74 -10.39 2.12
N TYR A 106 -15.83 -10.83 2.98
CA TYR A 106 -15.56 -10.18 4.25
C TYR A 106 -14.06 -9.96 4.38
N VAL A 107 -13.67 -8.80 4.91
CA VAL A 107 -12.31 -8.48 5.33
C VAL A 107 -12.37 -8.16 6.81
N TYR A 108 -11.45 -8.73 7.59
CA TYR A 108 -11.33 -8.49 9.02
C TYR A 108 -10.02 -7.75 9.27
N VAL A 109 -10.08 -6.74 10.12
CA VAL A 109 -8.91 -5.98 10.59
C VAL A 109 -8.93 -5.97 12.09
N ASP A 110 -7.77 -6.16 12.68
CA ASP A 110 -7.57 -6.08 14.12
C ASP A 110 -6.15 -5.59 14.43
N HIS A 111 -5.90 -5.20 15.68
CA HIS A 111 -4.58 -4.77 16.19
C HIS A 111 -3.95 -3.63 15.37
N THR A 112 -4.77 -2.66 14.96
CA THR A 112 -4.29 -1.48 14.23
C THR A 112 -3.50 -0.55 15.15
N HIS A 113 -2.30 -0.18 14.73
CA HIS A 113 -1.47 0.81 15.41
C HIS A 113 -0.92 1.80 14.38
N LEU A 114 -1.05 3.09 14.68
CA LEU A 114 -0.51 4.18 13.87
C LEU A 114 0.45 5.00 14.73
N SER A 115 1.64 5.26 14.20
CA SER A 115 2.61 6.15 14.82
C SER A 115 3.29 7.02 13.78
N GLY A 116 3.76 8.18 14.22
CA GLY A 116 4.44 9.14 13.37
C GLY A 116 5.44 9.95 14.17
N ARG A 117 6.30 10.66 13.47
CA ARG A 117 7.12 11.73 14.03
C ARG A 117 6.64 13.05 13.42
N PRO A 118 6.44 14.11 14.22
CA PRO A 118 6.17 15.44 13.69
C PRO A 118 7.36 15.98 12.90
#